data_AF-A0AAE1UDH7-F1
#
_entry.id   AF-A0AAE1UDH7-F1
#
_cell.length_a   1.000
_cell.length_b   1.000
_cell.length_c   1.000
_cell.angle_alpha   90.00
_cell.angle_beta   90.00
_cell.angle_gamma   90.00
#
_symmetry.space_group_name_H-M   'P 1'
#
loop_
_entity.id
_entity.type
_entity.pdbx_description
1 polymer ?
#
loop_
_entity_poly.entity_id
_entity_poly.type
_entity_poly.pdbx_seq_one_letter_code
_entity_poly.pdbx_strand_id
1 'polypeptide(L)'
;MELNEKKTKFFVIRGTEEDKVQLITQSIKIDYVHKYLYLGAWITDDAKMNYVLASHEPMNESNLNQFAIFCAANSNMPYIYKRKVFDAAVTSALLYSTETWLVDHPKMLIAQYDRAVKC
;
A
#
# COMPACT_ATOMS: atom_id res chain seq x y z
N MET A 1 -17.89 -21.52 -13.39
CA MET A 1 -17.02 -20.45 -12.85
C MET A 1 -15.93 -20.23 -13.89
N GLU A 2 -15.80 -19.01 -14.40
CA GLU A 2 -14.82 -18.68 -15.44
C GLU A 2 -13.67 -17.90 -14.77
N LEU A 3 -12.43 -18.35 -14.97
CA LEU A 3 -11.28 -17.83 -14.25
C LEU A 3 -10.62 -16.71 -15.06
N ASN A 4 -10.43 -15.54 -14.45
CA ASN A 4 -9.82 -14.40 -15.13
C ASN A 4 -8.29 -14.46 -15.00
N GLU A 5 -7.60 -14.82 -16.08
CA GLU A 5 -6.13 -14.99 -16.09
C GLU A 5 -5.36 -13.72 -15.72
N LYS A 6 -5.86 -12.55 -16.09
CA LYS A 6 -5.20 -11.27 -15.76
C LYS A 6 -5.29 -10.94 -14.29
N LYS A 7 -6.43 -11.25 -13.65
CA LYS A 7 -6.68 -10.95 -12.24
C LYS A 7 -6.24 -12.04 -11.29
N THR A 8 -6.18 -13.29 -11.76
CA THR A 8 -5.78 -14.43 -10.94
C THR A 8 -4.26 -14.52 -10.91
N LYS A 9 -3.72 -14.55 -9.70
CA LYS A 9 -2.31 -14.74 -9.38
C LYS A 9 -2.23 -15.68 -8.20
N PHE A 10 -1.12 -16.38 -8.05
CA PHE A 10 -0.90 -17.22 -6.89
C PHE A 10 0.45 -16.90 -6.24
N PHE A 11 0.52 -17.29 -4.97
CA PHE A 11 1.68 -17.14 -4.12
C PHE A 11 1.99 -18.49 -3.50
N VAL A 12 3.24 -18.65 -3.11
CA VAL A 12 3.73 -19.83 -2.41
C VAL A 12 4.29 -19.37 -1.08
N ILE A 13 3.62 -19.74 0.01
CA ILE A 13 4.07 -19.44 1.37
C ILE A 13 4.84 -20.65 1.89
N ARG A 14 6.12 -20.46 2.21
CA ARG A 14 7.02 -21.52 2.75
C ARG A 14 7.18 -22.76 1.84
N GLY A 15 7.03 -22.60 0.52
CA GLY A 15 7.32 -23.66 -0.45
C GLY A 15 8.74 -23.59 -1.02
N THR A 16 9.07 -24.53 -1.90
CA THR A 16 10.36 -24.61 -2.58
C THR A 16 10.30 -23.91 -3.95
N GLU A 17 11.41 -23.88 -4.70
CA GLU A 17 11.43 -23.28 -6.04
C GLU A 17 10.57 -24.07 -7.02
N GLU A 18 10.42 -25.38 -6.81
CA GLU A 18 9.53 -26.25 -7.59
C GLU A 18 8.05 -25.85 -7.44
N ASP A 19 7.67 -25.33 -6.27
CA ASP A 19 6.29 -24.88 -6.01
C ASP A 19 5.96 -23.54 -6.69
N LYS A 20 6.99 -22.74 -7.04
CA LYS A 20 6.86 -21.41 -7.67
C LYS A 20 6.70 -21.46 -9.18
N VAL A 21 6.70 -22.66 -9.75
CA VAL A 21 6.50 -22.86 -11.19
C VAL A 21 5.05 -22.53 -11.56
N GLN A 22 4.86 -21.87 -12.70
CA GLN A 22 3.53 -21.50 -13.23
C GLN A 22 2.53 -22.66 -13.14
N LEU A 23 1.30 -22.36 -12.70
CA LEU A 23 0.22 -23.32 -12.72
C LEU A 23 -0.41 -23.33 -14.12
N ILE A 24 -0.33 -24.48 -14.79
CA ILE A 24 -0.89 -24.68 -16.12
C ILE A 24 -2.05 -25.66 -16.00
N THR A 25 -3.25 -25.23 -16.39
CA THR A 25 -4.43 -26.10 -16.43
C THR A 25 -5.18 -25.88 -17.74
N GLN A 26 -5.21 -26.91 -18.59
CA GLN A 26 -5.79 -26.84 -19.93
C GLN A 26 -5.20 -25.69 -20.77
N SER A 27 -5.92 -24.57 -20.90
CA SER A 27 -5.50 -23.36 -21.64
C SER A 27 -5.07 -22.20 -20.73
N ILE A 28 -5.29 -22.31 -19.42
CA ILE A 28 -5.06 -21.21 -18.47
C ILE A 28 -3.67 -21.33 -17.88
N LYS A 29 -2.91 -20.23 -17.93
CA LYS A 29 -1.63 -20.08 -17.26
C LYS A 29 -1.76 -19.06 -16.13
N ILE A 30 -1.42 -19.47 -14.93
CA ILE A 30 -1.39 -18.59 -13.76
C ILE A 30 0.06 -18.48 -13.32
N ASP A 31 0.59 -17.27 -13.39
CA ASP A 31 1.96 -16.98 -12.96
C ASP A 31 2.05 -16.84 -11.45
N TYR A 32 3.15 -17.33 -10.90
CA TYR A 32 3.58 -17.01 -9.55
C TYR A 32 4.00 -15.55 -9.49
N VAL A 33 3.69 -14.89 -8.38
CA VAL A 33 4.13 -13.52 -8.10
C VAL A 33 4.74 -13.43 -6.71
N HIS A 34 5.77 -12.59 -6.56
CA HIS A 34 6.37 -12.30 -5.26
C HIS A 34 5.54 -11.31 -4.44
N LYS A 35 4.87 -10.38 -5.12
CA LYS A 35 4.03 -9.36 -4.50
C LYS A 35 2.79 -9.06 -5.33
N TYR A 36 1.68 -8.75 -4.67
CA TYR A 36 0.43 -8.37 -5.31
C TYR A 36 -0.30 -7.33 -4.46
N LEU A 37 -0.94 -6.37 -5.11
CA LEU A 37 -1.77 -5.36 -4.46
C LEU A 37 -3.23 -5.85 -4.48
N TYR A 38 -3.75 -6.24 -3.33
CA TYR A 38 -5.14 -6.67 -3.18
C TYR A 38 -5.91 -5.68 -2.33
N LEU A 39 -6.96 -5.08 -2.91
CA LEU A 39 -7.82 -4.08 -2.23
C LEU A 39 -7.03 -2.93 -1.56
N GLY A 40 -5.87 -2.57 -2.13
CA GLY A 40 -5.02 -1.50 -1.61
C GLY A 40 -3.97 -1.95 -0.60
N ALA A 41 -3.95 -3.23 -0.20
CA ALA A 41 -2.94 -3.83 0.66
C ALA A 41 -1.91 -4.64 -0.12
N TRP A 42 -0.62 -4.46 0.21
CA TRP A 42 0.44 -5.28 -0.38
C TRP A 42 0.53 -6.62 0.33
N ILE A 43 0.51 -7.71 -0.45
CA ILE A 43 0.73 -9.06 0.03
C ILE A 43 2.02 -9.57 -0.60
N THR A 44 2.92 -10.12 0.21
CA THR A 44 4.19 -10.75 -0.23
C THR A 44 4.21 -12.23 0.11
N ASP A 45 4.90 -13.02 -0.70
CA ASP A 45 5.05 -14.48 -0.50
C ASP A 45 5.91 -14.84 0.72
N ASP A 46 6.83 -13.94 1.11
CA ASP A 46 7.66 -14.10 2.29
C ASP A 46 7.00 -13.67 3.61
N ALA A 47 5.79 -13.10 3.54
CA ALA A 47 5.01 -12.58 4.66
C ALA A 47 5.78 -11.62 5.59
N LYS A 48 6.85 -10.98 5.08
CA LYS A 48 7.68 -10.06 5.86
C LYS A 48 7.03 -8.69 5.89
N MET A 49 6.46 -8.34 7.03
CA MET A 49 5.66 -7.13 7.18
C MET A 49 6.44 -5.83 6.91
N ASN A 50 7.76 -5.82 7.18
CA ASN A 50 8.61 -4.68 6.84
C ASN A 50 8.68 -4.42 5.32
N TYR A 51 8.62 -5.45 4.47
CA TYR A 51 8.59 -5.29 3.01
C TYR A 51 7.20 -4.88 2.50
N VAL A 52 6.15 -5.39 3.13
CA VAL A 52 4.77 -4.92 2.89
C VAL A 52 4.67 -3.42 3.13
N LEU A 53 5.09 -2.96 4.32
CA LEU A 53 5.08 -1.54 4.68
C LEU A 53 5.92 -0.67 3.73
N ALA A 54 7.13 -1.11 3.40
CA ALA A 54 7.99 -0.40 2.47
C ALA A 54 7.33 -0.28 1.08
N SER A 55 6.54 -1.27 0.66
CA SER A 55 5.83 -1.24 -0.62
C SER A 55 4.72 -0.18 -0.67
N HIS A 56 4.19 0.26 0.48
CA HIS A 56 3.21 1.34 0.56
C HIS A 56 3.84 2.74 0.46
N GLU A 57 5.16 2.87 0.68
CA GLU A 57 5.85 4.16 0.72
C GLU A 57 5.58 5.05 -0.50
N PRO A 58 5.69 4.56 -1.75
CA PRO A 58 5.50 5.44 -2.92
C PRO A 58 4.07 5.99 -3.01
N MET A 59 3.07 5.19 -2.60
CA MET A 59 1.68 5.61 -2.56
C MET A 59 1.45 6.65 -1.46
N ASN A 60 2.07 6.45 -0.29
CA ASN A 60 2.01 7.40 0.82
C ASN A 60 2.67 8.73 0.44
N GLU A 61 3.85 8.70 -0.17
CA GLU A 61 4.53 9.91 -0.67
C GLU A 61 3.68 10.65 -1.70
N SER A 62 2.99 9.94 -2.60
CA SER A 62 2.06 10.57 -3.54
C SER A 62 0.93 11.33 -2.82
N ASN A 63 0.32 10.72 -1.80
CA ASN A 63 -0.74 11.35 -1.01
C ASN A 63 -0.23 12.56 -0.22
N LEU A 64 0.98 12.47 0.36
CA LEU A 64 1.63 13.59 1.04
C LEU A 64 1.88 14.76 0.08
N ASN A 65 2.39 14.49 -1.12
CA ASN A 65 2.64 15.50 -2.13
C ASN A 65 1.33 16.17 -2.59
N GLN A 66 0.26 15.40 -2.77
CA GLN A 66 -1.07 15.96 -3.09
C GLN A 66 -1.57 16.88 -1.98
N PHE A 67 -1.38 16.51 -0.71
CA PHE A 67 -1.76 17.36 0.41
C PHE A 67 -0.94 18.65 0.47
N ALA A 68 0.39 18.56 0.26
CA ALA A 68 1.24 19.75 0.19
C ALA A 68 0.83 20.70 -0.94
N ILE A 69 0.53 20.17 -2.13
CA ILE A 69 -0.01 20.94 -3.26
C ILE A 69 -1.35 21.58 -2.90
N PHE A 70 -2.26 20.83 -2.25
CA PHE A 70 -3.54 21.35 -1.78
C PHE A 70 -3.35 22.52 -0.82
N CYS A 71 -2.46 22.40 0.18
CA CYS A 71 -2.17 23.46 1.13
C CYS A 71 -1.57 24.71 0.46
N ALA A 72 -0.67 24.52 -0.51
CA ALA A 72 -0.05 25.60 -1.26
C ALA A 72 -1.05 26.33 -2.17
N ALA A 73 -1.86 25.59 -2.93
CA ALA A 73 -2.90 26.15 -3.80
C ALA A 73 -4.01 26.87 -3.01
N ASN A 74 -4.22 26.47 -1.75
CA ASN A 74 -5.24 27.02 -0.86
C ASN A 74 -4.61 27.75 0.32
N SER A 75 -3.62 28.60 0.07
CA SER A 75 -2.87 29.32 1.13
C SER A 75 -3.79 30.12 2.07
N ASN A 76 -4.79 30.81 1.53
CA ASN A 76 -5.77 31.63 2.28
C ASN A 76 -6.90 30.83 2.94
N MET A 77 -6.96 29.51 2.75
CA MET A 77 -8.02 28.68 3.33
C MET A 77 -7.84 28.57 4.85
N PRO A 78 -8.91 28.74 5.65
CA PRO A 78 -8.84 28.57 7.10
C PRO A 78 -8.33 27.18 7.50
N TYR A 79 -7.48 27.14 8.53
CA TYR A 79 -6.84 25.91 9.01
C TYR A 79 -7.83 24.76 9.28
N ILE A 80 -9.04 25.06 9.77
CA ILE A 80 -10.05 24.04 10.06
C ILE A 80 -10.39 23.16 8.85
N TYR A 81 -10.34 23.70 7.63
CA TYR A 81 -10.60 22.93 6.41
C TYR A 81 -9.38 22.12 5.98
N LYS A 82 -8.17 22.68 6.09
CA LYS A 82 -6.92 21.94 5.85
C LYS A 82 -6.79 20.75 6.79
N ARG A 83 -7.11 20.96 8.07
CA ARG A 83 -7.17 19.91 9.08
C ARG A 83 -8.19 18.81 8.72
N LYS A 84 -9.38 19.17 8.24
CA LYS A 84 -10.36 18.17 7.78
C LYS A 84 -9.83 17.31 6.64
N VAL A 85 -9.12 17.91 5.68
CA VAL A 85 -8.51 17.16 4.56
C VAL A 85 -7.38 16.26 5.08
N PHE A 86 -6.53 16.78 5.97
CA PHE A 86 -5.50 15.99 6.64
C PHE A 86 -6.10 14.78 7.38
N ASP A 87 -7.07 15.02 8.27
CA ASP A 87 -7.72 14.04 9.14
C ASP A 87 -8.56 13.00 8.36
N ALA A 88 -9.09 13.35 7.18
CA ALA A 88 -9.93 12.45 6.40
C ALA A 88 -9.16 11.70 5.31
N ALA A 89 -8.24 12.37 4.61
CA ALA A 89 -7.56 11.81 3.44
C ALA A 89 -6.14 11.33 3.75
N VAL A 90 -5.34 12.16 4.43
CA VAL A 90 -3.91 11.87 4.64
C VAL A 90 -3.73 10.82 5.73
N THR A 91 -4.36 10.99 6.89
CA THR A 91 -4.30 10.02 7.98
C THR A 91 -4.88 8.66 7.58
N SER A 92 -6.01 8.64 6.85
CA SER A 92 -6.60 7.40 6.34
C SER A 92 -5.65 6.67 5.39
N ALA A 93 -5.03 7.39 4.46
CA ALA A 93 -4.06 6.80 3.54
C ALA A 93 -2.82 6.25 4.26
N LEU A 94 -2.26 7.02 5.21
CA LEU A 94 -1.08 6.60 5.95
C LEU A 94 -1.39 5.43 6.89
N LEU A 95 -2.38 5.57 7.76
CA LEU A 95 -2.63 4.61 8.84
C LEU A 95 -3.38 3.37 8.36
N TYR A 96 -4.44 3.56 7.57
CA TYR A 96 -5.34 2.47 7.19
C TYR A 96 -4.82 1.71 5.96
N SER A 97 -4.49 2.42 4.87
CA SER A 97 -4.09 1.75 3.63
C SER A 97 -2.72 1.06 3.69
N THR A 98 -1.92 1.31 4.73
CA THR A 98 -0.57 0.75 4.89
C THR A 98 -0.54 -0.44 5.87
N GLU A 99 -1.68 -0.90 6.37
CA GLU A 99 -1.78 -2.03 7.31
C GLU A 99 -0.90 -1.88 8.58
N THR A 100 -0.70 -0.65 9.04
CA THR A 100 0.23 -0.35 10.15
C THR A 100 -0.15 -0.98 11.49
N TRP A 101 -1.38 -1.47 11.64
CA TRP A 101 -1.83 -2.24 12.81
C TRP A 101 -1.18 -3.63 12.90
N LEU A 102 -0.51 -4.10 11.85
CA LEU A 102 0.19 -5.40 11.83
C LEU A 102 1.64 -5.33 12.32
N VAL A 103 2.14 -4.14 12.66
CA VAL A 103 3.50 -3.95 13.17
C VAL A 103 3.53 -3.09 14.42
N ASP A 104 4.58 -3.29 15.21
CA ASP A 104 4.95 -2.37 16.25
C ASP A 104 5.90 -1.29 15.71
N HIS A 105 5.65 -0.03 16.08
CA HIS A 105 6.54 1.11 15.81
C HIS A 105 6.95 1.31 14.32
N PRO A 106 5.99 1.65 13.41
CA PRO A 106 6.27 1.86 11.99
C PRO A 106 7.06 3.18 11.75
N LYS A 107 8.39 3.15 11.94
CA LYS A 107 9.29 4.32 11.88
C LYS A 107 9.12 5.18 10.62
N MET A 108 9.02 4.55 9.45
CA MET A 108 8.83 5.26 8.18
C MET A 108 7.51 6.02 8.15
N LEU A 109 6.42 5.41 8.63
CA LEU A 109 5.12 6.05 8.66
C LEU A 109 5.10 7.23 9.63
N ILE A 110 5.74 7.07 10.79
CA ILE A 110 5.88 8.16 11.77
C ILE A 110 6.59 9.36 11.10
N ALA A 111 7.69 9.12 10.39
CA ALA A 111 8.39 10.19 9.67
C ALA A 111 7.53 10.86 8.57
N GLN A 112 6.69 10.08 7.88
CA GLN A 112 5.73 10.59 6.89
C GLN A 112 4.63 11.45 7.53
N TYR A 113 4.04 10.96 8.63
CA TYR A 113 3.04 11.68 9.41
C TYR A 113 3.60 13.00 9.97
N ASP A 114 4.77 12.97 10.60
CA ASP A 114 5.42 14.15 11.18
C ASP A 114 5.73 15.23 10.13
N ARG A 115 6.02 14.82 8.90
CA ARG A 115 6.23 15.73 7.77
C ARG A 115 4.93 16.41 7.37
N ALA A 116 3.84 15.65 7.31
CA ALA A 116 2.54 16.13 6.91
C ALA A 116 1.93 17.13 7.92
N VAL A 117 2.17 16.93 9.22
CA VAL A 117 1.70 17.85 10.28
C VAL A 117 2.43 19.20 10.24
N LYS A 118 3.62 19.27 9.63
CA LYS A 118 4.40 20.51 9.49
C LYS A 118 4.02 21.35 8.26
N CYS A 119 3.14 20.85 7.39
CA CYS A 119 2.68 21.54 6.18
C CYS A 119 1.59 22.59 6.45
#